data_AF-A0A6B3NHJ5-F1
#
_entry.id   AF-A0A6B3NHJ5-F1
#
_cell.length_a   1.000
_cell.length_b   1.000
_cell.length_c   1.000
_cell.angle_alpha   90.00
_cell.angle_beta   90.00
_cell.angle_gamma   90.00
#
_symmetry.space_group_name_H-M   'P 1'
#
loop_
_entity.id
_entity.type
_entity.pdbx_description
1 polymer ?
#
loop_
_entity_poly.entity_id
_entity_poly.type
_entity_poly.pdbx_seq_one_letter_code
_entity_poly.pdbx_strand_id
1 'polypeptide(L)'
;FIRKHALALQSQGVENASARLFSNPAGDFGSMVNEQVVDSNWESGDELAKTWRDRNAFSYGRKDKGQARPEILSQLLQTTSRVVQEIDSVEYGLTDIQEYYANTGGLKRAAEKESGTKVNASFVESFSKDTTPRNLEDLLRLEYRTKLLNPKWAEAMANQGSGGAYEISQRMTALIGWGGTADFTDTWVYDQAADTYAFDPEMAQKLRESNPEAFRNLVGRMIEAHGRGFWQASEEKLQKLRELYDLTDEEIEGVKMD
;
A
#
# COMPACT_ATOMS: atom_id res chain seq x y z
N PHE A 1 22.94 -19.08 -8.90
CA PHE A 1 22.43 -18.71 -7.56
C PHE A 1 21.55 -19.79 -6.92
N ILE A 2 20.52 -20.34 -7.58
CA ILE A 2 19.60 -21.35 -6.99
C ILE A 2 20.33 -22.50 -6.28
N ARG A 3 21.24 -23.20 -6.98
CA ARG A 3 22.02 -24.33 -6.41
C ARG A 3 22.81 -23.92 -5.16
N LYS A 4 23.46 -22.75 -5.18
CA LYS A 4 24.25 -22.23 -4.06
C LYS A 4 23.37 -22.09 -2.81
N HIS A 5 22.19 -21.47 -2.93
CA HIS A 5 21.30 -21.25 -1.78
C HIS A 5 20.68 -22.55 -1.28
N ALA A 6 20.30 -23.45 -2.19
CA ALA A 6 19.76 -24.76 -1.81
C ALA A 6 20.78 -25.61 -1.03
N LEU A 7 22.06 -25.62 -1.44
CA LEU A 7 23.11 -26.36 -0.73
C LEU A 7 23.37 -25.80 0.68
N ALA A 8 23.31 -24.47 0.86
CA ALA A 8 23.46 -23.84 2.17
C ALA A 8 22.34 -24.21 3.16
N LEU A 9 21.10 -24.30 2.66
CA LEU A 9 19.95 -24.77 3.45
C LEU A 9 20.04 -26.28 3.73
N GLN A 10 20.45 -27.09 2.75
CA GLN A 10 20.64 -28.53 2.93
C GLN A 10 21.69 -28.85 4.00
N SER A 11 22.80 -28.10 4.06
CA SER A 11 23.82 -28.30 5.10
C SER A 11 23.31 -28.01 6.52
N GLN A 12 22.19 -27.28 6.64
CA GLN A 12 21.51 -27.01 7.91
C GLN A 12 20.40 -28.04 8.21
N GLY A 13 20.25 -29.08 7.38
CA GLY A 13 19.23 -30.10 7.54
C GLY A 13 17.84 -29.69 7.03
N VAL A 14 17.72 -28.58 6.30
CA VAL A 14 16.43 -28.10 5.79
C VAL A 14 15.94 -28.99 4.65
N GLU A 15 14.79 -29.63 4.88
CA GLU A 15 14.12 -30.43 3.87
C GLU A 15 13.56 -29.58 2.73
N ASN A 16 13.50 -30.17 1.53
CA ASN A 16 13.04 -29.48 0.32
C ASN A 16 13.66 -28.07 0.10
N ALA A 17 14.93 -27.88 0.42
CA ALA A 17 15.68 -26.62 0.31
C ALA A 17 15.60 -25.89 -1.06
N SER A 18 15.14 -26.58 -2.11
CA SER A 18 14.87 -26.01 -3.43
C SER A 18 13.45 -25.43 -3.61
N ALA A 19 12.62 -25.40 -2.56
CA ALA A 19 11.28 -24.81 -2.63
C ALA A 19 11.35 -23.31 -3.00
N ARG A 20 10.57 -22.90 -4.01
CA ARG A 20 10.55 -21.51 -4.52
C ARG A 20 9.14 -20.99 -4.85
N LEU A 21 8.13 -21.85 -4.82
CA LEU A 21 6.74 -21.47 -5.01
C LEU A 21 6.12 -21.34 -3.62
N PHE A 22 5.70 -20.13 -3.28
CA PHE A 22 5.18 -19.78 -1.97
C PHE A 22 3.84 -19.07 -2.14
N SER A 23 2.93 -19.29 -1.20
CA SER A 23 1.64 -18.63 -1.16
C SER A 23 1.09 -18.72 0.27
N ASN A 24 -0.18 -18.38 0.42
CA ASN A 24 -0.95 -18.55 1.64
C ASN A 24 -1.10 -20.03 2.04
N PRO A 25 -1.44 -20.32 3.32
CA PRO A 25 -1.87 -21.65 3.72
C PRO A 25 -3.00 -22.17 2.81
N ALA A 26 -3.13 -23.49 2.70
CA ALA A 26 -4.18 -24.07 1.88
C ALA A 26 -5.57 -23.67 2.40
N GLY A 27 -6.38 -23.05 1.55
CA GLY A 27 -7.73 -22.56 1.90
C GLY A 27 -7.78 -21.10 2.34
N ASP A 28 -6.64 -20.45 2.53
CA ASP A 28 -6.52 -19.05 2.92
C ASP A 28 -6.15 -18.16 1.71
N PHE A 29 -6.50 -16.88 1.81
CA PHE A 29 -6.22 -15.87 0.80
C PHE A 29 -5.75 -14.57 1.45
N GLY A 30 -5.08 -13.72 0.68
CA GLY A 30 -4.71 -12.37 1.10
C GLY A 30 -3.50 -12.31 2.04
N SER A 31 -2.87 -11.14 2.05
CA SER A 31 -1.66 -10.90 2.82
C SER A 31 -1.91 -10.43 4.25
N MET A 32 -3.16 -10.07 4.59
CA MET A 32 -3.55 -9.36 5.82
C MET A 32 -2.91 -7.96 6.01
N VAL A 33 -2.04 -7.53 5.09
CA VAL A 33 -1.40 -6.21 5.14
C VAL A 33 -2.40 -5.10 4.80
N ASN A 34 -3.28 -5.34 3.82
CA ASN A 34 -4.31 -4.39 3.44
C ASN A 34 -5.31 -4.14 4.58
N GLU A 35 -5.73 -5.20 5.28
CA GLU A 35 -6.61 -5.11 6.45
C GLU A 35 -5.95 -4.28 7.56
N GLN A 36 -4.67 -4.53 7.87
CA GLN A 36 -3.95 -3.71 8.86
C GLN A 36 -3.87 -2.24 8.44
N VAL A 37 -3.60 -1.95 7.16
CA VAL A 37 -3.53 -0.58 6.65
C VAL A 37 -4.89 0.11 6.72
N VAL A 38 -5.96 -0.58 6.31
CA VAL A 38 -7.34 -0.06 6.34
C VAL A 38 -7.77 0.23 7.78
N ASP A 39 -7.51 -0.69 8.71
CA ASP A 39 -7.90 -0.56 10.12
C ASP A 39 -6.95 0.36 10.92
N SER A 40 -5.88 0.87 10.30
CA SER A 40 -4.75 1.54 10.98
C SER A 40 -4.13 0.75 12.13
N ASN A 41 -4.34 -0.57 12.17
CA ASN A 41 -3.91 -1.44 13.24
C ASN A 41 -2.51 -2.02 12.98
N TRP A 42 -1.52 -1.11 12.98
CA TRP A 42 -0.11 -1.41 12.82
C TRP A 42 0.76 -0.27 13.36
N GLU A 43 1.94 -0.60 13.85
CA GLU A 43 2.88 0.35 14.45
C GLU A 43 4.03 0.72 13.51
N SER A 44 4.44 -0.19 12.62
CA SER A 44 5.59 0.02 11.73
C SER A 44 5.53 -0.81 10.45
N GLY A 45 6.29 -0.39 9.42
CA GLY A 45 6.46 -1.19 8.21
C GLY A 45 7.08 -2.57 8.48
N ASP A 46 7.82 -2.72 9.58
CA ASP A 46 8.37 -4.02 10.00
C ASP A 46 7.29 -5.00 10.47
N GLU A 47 6.23 -4.48 11.08
CA GLU A 47 5.05 -5.28 11.42
C GLU A 47 4.33 -5.76 10.16
N LEU A 48 4.11 -4.86 9.19
CA LEU A 48 3.51 -5.21 7.89
C LEU A 48 4.34 -6.26 7.13
N ALA A 49 5.68 -6.12 7.15
CA ALA A 49 6.59 -7.13 6.60
C ALA A 49 6.44 -8.50 7.27
N LYS A 50 6.33 -8.51 8.61
CA LYS A 50 6.13 -9.75 9.37
C LYS A 50 4.78 -10.38 9.01
N THR A 51 3.70 -9.61 8.96
CA THR A 51 2.37 -10.07 8.56
C THR A 51 2.40 -10.72 7.17
N TRP A 52 3.01 -10.04 6.19
CA TRP A 52 3.17 -10.57 4.84
C TRP A 52 3.95 -11.89 4.83
N ARG A 53 5.13 -11.92 5.48
CA ARG A 53 6.02 -13.09 5.49
C ARG A 53 5.34 -14.30 6.13
N ASP A 54 4.74 -14.12 7.30
CA ASP A 54 4.13 -15.21 8.06
C ASP A 54 2.93 -15.80 7.31
N ARG A 55 2.20 -14.98 6.54
CA ARG A 55 1.11 -15.44 5.69
C ARG A 55 1.56 -16.06 4.37
N ASN A 56 2.79 -15.83 3.91
CA ASN A 56 3.29 -16.34 2.63
C ASN A 56 4.36 -17.43 2.78
N ALA A 57 4.62 -17.92 4.00
CA ALA A 57 5.65 -18.93 4.28
C ALA A 57 5.28 -20.37 3.89
N PHE A 58 4.24 -20.59 3.08
CA PHE A 58 3.74 -21.91 2.74
C PHE A 58 4.13 -22.30 1.32
N SER A 59 4.91 -23.37 1.18
CA SER A 59 5.43 -23.82 -0.10
C SER A 59 4.46 -24.74 -0.85
N TYR A 60 4.51 -24.64 -2.16
CA TYR A 60 3.76 -25.47 -3.09
C TYR A 60 4.68 -26.10 -4.15
N GLY A 61 4.22 -27.17 -4.77
CA GLY A 61 4.89 -27.81 -5.91
C GLY A 61 4.81 -29.33 -5.84
N ARG A 62 5.79 -30.01 -6.44
CA ARG A 62 5.79 -31.49 -6.51
C ARG A 62 5.87 -32.18 -5.15
N LYS A 63 6.51 -31.54 -4.16
CA LYS A 63 6.78 -32.12 -2.84
C LYS A 63 5.91 -31.53 -1.73
N ASP A 64 5.40 -30.32 -1.92
CA ASP A 64 4.66 -29.57 -0.90
C ASP A 64 3.29 -29.13 -1.44
N LYS A 65 2.28 -29.09 -0.57
CA LYS A 65 0.92 -28.64 -0.87
C LYS A 65 0.44 -27.68 0.23
N GLY A 66 1.15 -26.56 0.39
CA GLY A 66 0.92 -25.62 1.49
C GLY A 66 1.68 -26.01 2.76
N GLN A 67 2.87 -26.59 2.63
CA GLN A 67 3.71 -26.93 3.79
C GLN A 67 4.41 -25.66 4.30
N ALA A 68 4.37 -25.40 5.60
CA ALA A 68 5.13 -24.29 6.17
C ALA A 68 6.64 -24.50 5.97
N ARG A 69 7.33 -23.49 5.44
CA ARG A 69 8.79 -23.44 5.19
C ARG A 69 9.37 -22.04 5.54
N PRO A 70 9.14 -21.50 6.74
CA PRO A 70 9.60 -20.15 7.11
C PRO A 70 11.12 -19.97 7.00
N GLU A 71 11.91 -21.00 7.29
CA GLU A 71 13.37 -21.01 7.18
C GLU A 71 13.85 -20.85 5.73
N ILE A 72 13.12 -21.42 4.76
CA ILE A 72 13.43 -21.26 3.33
C ILE A 72 13.02 -19.85 2.89
N LEU A 73 11.82 -19.38 3.27
CA LEU A 73 11.35 -18.06 2.86
C LEU A 73 12.26 -16.95 3.40
N SER A 74 12.64 -17.00 4.69
CA SER A 74 13.59 -16.03 5.28
C SER A 74 14.92 -15.99 4.53
N GLN A 75 15.51 -17.15 4.20
CA GLN A 75 16.74 -17.19 3.41
C GLN A 75 16.57 -16.62 1.99
N LEU A 76 15.40 -16.80 1.36
CA LEU A 76 15.10 -16.22 0.06
C LEU A 76 15.01 -14.71 0.15
N LEU A 77 14.22 -14.19 1.09
CA LEU A 77 14.05 -12.77 1.37
C LEU A 77 15.39 -12.08 1.64
N GLN A 78 16.27 -12.70 2.44
CA GLN A 78 17.62 -12.20 2.71
C GLN A 78 18.47 -12.02 1.43
N THR A 79 18.21 -12.81 0.39
CA THR A 79 18.95 -12.76 -0.88
C THR A 79 18.22 -12.03 -2.02
N THR A 80 17.02 -11.52 -1.75
CA THR A 80 16.21 -10.80 -2.74
C THR A 80 16.74 -9.39 -2.91
N SER A 81 17.18 -9.05 -4.12
CA SER A 81 17.62 -7.69 -4.48
C SER A 81 16.59 -6.91 -5.30
N ARG A 82 15.64 -7.61 -5.92
CA ARG A 82 14.56 -7.02 -6.70
C ARG A 82 13.28 -7.86 -6.62
N VAL A 83 12.15 -7.18 -6.46
CA VAL A 83 10.80 -7.71 -6.66
C VAL A 83 10.29 -7.26 -8.03
N VAL A 84 9.59 -8.14 -8.74
CA VAL A 84 9.00 -7.82 -10.03
C VAL A 84 7.55 -8.28 -10.04
N GLN A 85 6.64 -7.42 -10.47
CA GLN A 85 5.24 -7.76 -10.70
C GLN A 85 4.81 -7.35 -12.11
N GLU A 86 3.97 -8.17 -12.73
CA GLU A 86 3.30 -7.84 -13.99
C GLU A 86 1.93 -7.19 -13.71
N ILE A 87 1.55 -6.24 -14.53
CA ILE A 87 0.23 -5.59 -14.55
C ILE A 87 -0.33 -5.71 -15.96
N ASP A 88 -1.56 -6.20 -16.07
CA ASP A 88 -2.24 -6.48 -17.33
C ASP A 88 -3.44 -5.55 -17.61
N SER A 89 -3.75 -4.60 -16.71
CA SER A 89 -4.87 -3.67 -16.83
C SER A 89 -4.43 -2.21 -16.92
N VAL A 90 -5.10 -1.44 -17.80
CA VAL A 90 -4.97 0.03 -17.86
C VAL A 90 -5.79 0.68 -16.74
N GLU A 91 -6.90 0.05 -16.38
CA GLU A 91 -7.89 0.52 -15.43
C GLU A 91 -7.40 0.38 -13.98
N TYR A 92 -6.85 -0.79 -13.63
CA TYR A 92 -6.37 -1.13 -12.29
C TYR A 92 -4.84 -1.11 -12.22
N GLY A 93 -4.31 -0.01 -11.70
CA GLY A 93 -2.91 0.19 -11.37
C GLY A 93 -2.62 0.13 -9.87
N LEU A 94 -1.39 0.51 -9.51
CA LEU A 94 -0.81 0.41 -8.17
C LEU A 94 -1.59 1.17 -7.09
N THR A 95 -2.26 2.24 -7.50
CA THR A 95 -3.02 3.11 -6.61
C THR A 95 -4.51 2.79 -6.61
N ASP A 96 -4.97 1.85 -7.45
CA ASP A 96 -6.39 1.53 -7.61
C ASP A 96 -6.90 0.46 -6.66
N ILE A 97 -6.04 -0.52 -6.39
CA ILE A 97 -6.41 -1.65 -5.56
C ILE A 97 -5.31 -1.95 -4.55
N GLN A 98 -5.73 -2.47 -3.41
CA GLN A 98 -4.87 -2.67 -2.25
C GLN A 98 -3.86 -3.80 -2.41
N GLU A 99 -4.13 -4.75 -3.31
CA GLU A 99 -3.36 -5.97 -3.49
C GLU A 99 -1.90 -5.68 -3.89
N TYR A 100 -1.64 -4.56 -4.57
CA TYR A 100 -0.29 -4.19 -5.00
C TYR A 100 0.61 -3.79 -3.84
N TYR A 101 0.19 -2.84 -2.99
CA TYR A 101 0.99 -2.47 -1.81
C TYR A 101 1.02 -3.63 -0.81
N ALA A 102 -0.09 -4.35 -0.66
CA ALA A 102 -0.23 -5.41 0.32
C ALA A 102 0.66 -6.63 -0.01
N ASN A 103 0.80 -6.98 -1.30
CA ASN A 103 1.64 -8.11 -1.72
C ASN A 103 3.03 -7.71 -2.19
N THR A 104 3.15 -6.82 -3.19
CA THR A 104 4.47 -6.44 -3.73
C THR A 104 5.20 -5.48 -2.82
N GLY A 105 4.50 -4.50 -2.25
CA GLY A 105 5.05 -3.69 -1.17
C GLY A 105 5.40 -4.55 0.05
N GLY A 106 4.48 -5.40 0.51
CA GLY A 106 4.72 -6.32 1.64
C GLY A 106 5.95 -7.23 1.44
N LEU A 107 6.09 -7.83 0.26
CA LEU A 107 7.26 -8.64 -0.11
C LEU A 107 8.55 -7.80 -0.14
N LYS A 108 8.51 -6.60 -0.74
CA LYS A 108 9.65 -5.66 -0.73
C LYS A 108 10.08 -5.37 0.70
N ARG A 109 9.14 -4.96 1.56
CA ARG A 109 9.43 -4.63 2.96
C ARG A 109 9.95 -5.81 3.76
N ALA A 110 9.38 -7.01 3.54
CA ALA A 110 9.87 -8.24 4.15
C ALA A 110 11.30 -8.59 3.73
N ALA A 111 11.64 -8.40 2.45
CA ALA A 111 12.99 -8.60 1.96
C ALA A 111 13.98 -7.57 2.50
N GLU A 112 13.59 -6.29 2.62
CA GLU A 112 14.39 -5.25 3.26
C GLU A 112 14.65 -5.56 4.74
N LYS A 113 13.62 -6.02 5.46
CA LYS A 113 13.72 -6.39 6.87
C LYS A 113 14.67 -7.56 7.10
N GLU A 114 14.59 -8.61 6.29
CA GLU A 114 15.42 -9.81 6.41
C GLU A 114 16.86 -9.58 5.94
N SER A 115 17.06 -8.78 4.89
CA SER A 115 18.39 -8.51 4.31
C SER A 115 19.14 -7.37 5.00
N GLY A 116 18.43 -6.43 5.63
CA GLY A 116 19.00 -5.18 6.13
C GLY A 116 19.46 -4.21 5.03
N THR A 117 19.06 -4.46 3.78
CA THR A 117 19.44 -3.66 2.61
C THR A 117 18.22 -3.25 1.80
N LYS A 118 18.32 -2.13 1.07
CA LYS A 118 17.22 -1.65 0.22
C LYS A 118 16.96 -2.64 -0.93
N VAL A 119 15.67 -2.94 -1.17
CA VAL A 119 15.22 -3.83 -2.24
C VAL A 119 14.45 -3.03 -3.27
N ASN A 120 14.79 -3.19 -4.54
CA ASN A 120 14.07 -2.49 -5.60
C ASN A 120 12.78 -3.24 -5.97
N ALA A 121 11.75 -2.53 -6.40
CA ALA A 121 10.56 -3.13 -7.01
C ALA A 121 10.38 -2.60 -8.43
N SER A 122 10.01 -3.48 -9.36
CA SER A 122 9.68 -3.12 -10.74
C SER A 122 8.37 -3.68 -11.20
N PHE A 123 7.71 -2.94 -12.09
CA PHE A 123 6.45 -3.32 -12.68
C PHE A 123 6.57 -3.42 -14.20
N VAL A 124 5.99 -4.46 -14.76
CA VAL A 124 5.91 -4.69 -16.21
C VAL A 124 4.46 -4.50 -16.62
N GLU A 125 4.18 -3.43 -17.37
CA GLU A 125 2.84 -3.13 -17.91
C GLU A 125 2.65 -3.90 -19.23
N SER A 126 1.98 -5.07 -19.18
CA SER A 126 1.80 -5.97 -20.33
C SER A 126 0.61 -5.62 -21.24
N PHE A 127 -0.21 -4.63 -20.84
CA PHE A 127 -1.27 -4.04 -21.68
C PHE A 127 -0.72 -3.05 -22.73
N SER A 128 0.57 -2.69 -22.65
CA SER A 128 1.25 -1.77 -23.53
C SER A 128 2.22 -2.51 -24.47
N LYS A 129 2.55 -1.90 -25.63
CA LYS A 129 3.61 -2.44 -26.51
C LYS A 129 5.00 -2.35 -25.89
N ASP A 130 5.22 -1.34 -25.05
CA ASP A 130 6.44 -1.19 -24.27
C ASP A 130 6.29 -1.97 -22.96
N THR A 131 7.06 -3.04 -22.83
CA THR A 131 7.10 -3.91 -21.65
C THR A 131 8.37 -3.71 -20.83
N THR A 132 9.05 -2.57 -21.02
CA THR A 132 10.23 -2.21 -20.23
C THR A 132 9.84 -2.09 -18.74
N PRO A 133 10.47 -2.86 -17.83
CA PRO A 133 10.14 -2.77 -16.41
C PRO A 133 10.40 -1.35 -15.87
N ARG A 134 9.39 -0.74 -15.26
CA ARG A 134 9.49 0.56 -14.58
C ARG A 134 9.80 0.36 -13.11
N ASN A 135 10.53 1.30 -12.48
CA ASN A 135 10.70 1.27 -11.03
C ASN A 135 9.39 1.67 -10.34
N LEU A 136 9.12 1.08 -9.19
CA LEU A 136 7.93 1.34 -8.37
C LEU A 136 7.71 2.84 -8.14
N GLU A 137 8.74 3.55 -7.68
CA GLU A 137 8.61 4.96 -7.33
C GLU A 137 8.28 5.84 -8.53
N ASP A 138 8.84 5.54 -9.71
CA ASP A 138 8.54 6.27 -10.94
C ASP A 138 7.10 6.02 -11.41
N LEU A 139 6.62 4.78 -11.28
CA LEU A 139 5.25 4.41 -11.64
C LEU A 139 4.23 5.00 -10.66
N LEU A 140 4.50 5.00 -9.35
CA LEU A 140 3.65 5.67 -8.35
C LEU A 140 3.52 7.16 -8.66
N ARG A 141 4.64 7.86 -8.92
CA ARG A 141 4.60 9.29 -9.29
C ARG A 141 3.77 9.54 -10.54
N LEU A 142 3.88 8.66 -11.54
CA LEU A 142 3.08 8.75 -12.76
C LEU A 142 1.58 8.57 -12.44
N GLU A 143 1.21 7.53 -11.71
CA GLU A 143 -0.18 7.26 -11.36
C GLU A 143 -0.80 8.37 -10.51
N TYR A 144 -0.09 8.90 -9.51
CA TYR A 144 -0.59 10.02 -8.73
C TYR A 144 -0.82 11.26 -9.59
N ARG A 145 0.07 11.56 -10.55
CA ARG A 145 -0.12 12.68 -11.49
C ARG A 145 -1.29 12.47 -12.45
N THR A 146 -1.58 11.24 -12.85
CA THR A 146 -2.64 10.96 -13.85
C THR A 146 -4.00 10.70 -13.22
N LYS A 147 -4.04 10.34 -11.93
CA LYS A 147 -5.24 9.99 -11.15
C LYS A 147 -5.46 10.97 -10.00
N LEU A 148 -5.06 10.62 -8.77
CA LEU A 148 -5.38 11.36 -7.55
C LEU A 148 -5.08 12.87 -7.61
N LEU A 149 -4.04 13.29 -8.34
CA LEU A 149 -3.64 14.70 -8.42
C LEU A 149 -3.98 15.33 -9.77
N ASN A 150 -4.66 14.61 -10.64
CA ASN A 150 -5.15 15.12 -11.90
C ASN A 150 -6.47 15.87 -11.67
N PRO A 151 -6.55 17.19 -11.94
CA PRO A 151 -7.78 17.96 -11.70
C PRO A 151 -9.00 17.39 -12.42
N LYS A 152 -8.82 16.84 -13.64
CA LYS A 152 -9.92 16.22 -14.39
C LYS A 152 -10.46 14.97 -13.70
N TRP A 153 -9.58 14.17 -13.10
CA TRP A 153 -9.98 12.97 -12.37
C TRP A 153 -10.62 13.35 -11.03
N ALA A 154 -10.03 14.30 -10.30
CA ALA A 154 -10.54 14.80 -9.04
C ALA A 154 -11.97 15.36 -9.19
N GLU A 155 -12.18 16.24 -10.18
CA GLU A 155 -13.49 16.82 -10.47
C GLU A 155 -14.50 15.75 -10.92
N ALA A 156 -14.09 14.84 -11.82
CA ALA A 156 -14.96 13.76 -12.30
C ALA A 156 -15.40 12.82 -11.17
N MET A 157 -14.50 12.46 -10.26
CA MET A 157 -14.83 11.62 -9.11
C MET A 157 -15.71 12.36 -8.11
N ALA A 158 -15.38 13.59 -7.73
CA ALA A 158 -16.23 14.37 -6.83
C ALA A 158 -17.66 14.57 -7.38
N ASN A 159 -17.82 14.61 -8.71
CA ASN A 159 -19.14 14.69 -9.37
C ASN A 159 -19.94 13.38 -9.39
N GLN A 160 -19.35 12.24 -9.00
CA GLN A 160 -20.05 10.95 -8.92
C GLN A 160 -20.75 10.72 -7.57
N GLY A 161 -20.78 11.73 -6.69
CA GLY A 161 -21.40 11.65 -5.38
C GLY A 161 -20.68 10.66 -4.48
N SER A 162 -21.44 9.88 -3.70
CA SER A 162 -20.90 9.04 -2.62
C SER A 162 -19.82 8.05 -3.07
N GLY A 163 -20.01 7.41 -4.23
CA GLY A 163 -19.05 6.45 -4.77
C GLY A 163 -17.72 7.08 -5.20
N GLY A 164 -17.76 8.28 -5.78
CA GLY A 164 -16.54 8.98 -6.16
C GLY A 164 -15.78 9.56 -4.96
N ALA A 165 -16.48 10.01 -3.93
CA ALA A 165 -15.86 10.38 -2.65
C ALA A 165 -15.18 9.18 -1.98
N TYR A 166 -15.82 7.99 -2.03
CA TYR A 166 -15.22 6.74 -1.57
C TYR A 166 -13.94 6.41 -2.36
N GLU A 167 -13.97 6.48 -3.69
CA GLU A 167 -12.77 6.22 -4.51
C GLU A 167 -11.59 7.15 -4.16
N ILE A 168 -11.83 8.45 -4.00
CA ILE A 168 -10.81 9.42 -3.57
C ILE A 168 -10.20 9.03 -2.22
N SER A 169 -11.06 8.69 -1.25
CA SER A 169 -10.66 8.22 0.07
C SER A 169 -9.80 6.94 0.00
N GLN A 170 -10.17 5.98 -0.86
CA GLN A 170 -9.39 4.76 -1.05
C GLN A 170 -8.02 5.03 -1.69
N ARG A 171 -7.88 6.03 -2.56
CA ARG A 171 -6.56 6.44 -3.11
C ARG A 171 -5.63 7.01 -2.06
N MET A 172 -6.18 7.76 -1.12
CA MET A 172 -5.41 8.23 0.03
C MET A 172 -5.01 7.06 0.94
N THR A 173 -5.90 6.08 1.15
CA THR A 173 -5.58 4.87 1.90
C THR A 173 -4.47 4.04 1.23
N ALA A 174 -4.50 3.90 -0.10
CA ALA A 174 -3.43 3.26 -0.86
C ALA A 174 -2.09 4.00 -0.74
N LEU A 175 -2.11 5.34 -0.67
CA LEU A 175 -0.92 6.14 -0.41
C LEU A 175 -0.29 5.81 0.96
N ILE A 176 -1.10 5.61 2.01
CA ILE A 176 -0.61 5.12 3.31
C ILE A 176 -0.01 3.71 3.20
N GLY A 177 -0.68 2.83 2.47
CA GLY A 177 -0.18 1.47 2.21
C GLY A 177 1.20 1.47 1.53
N TRP A 178 1.41 2.31 0.52
CA TRP A 178 2.72 2.49 -0.13
C TRP A 178 3.75 3.19 0.78
N GLY A 179 3.32 4.10 1.65
CA GLY A 179 4.17 4.66 2.71
C GLY A 179 4.70 3.56 3.64
N GLY A 180 3.82 2.70 4.16
CA GLY A 180 4.19 1.64 5.11
C GLY A 180 4.98 0.48 4.51
N THR A 181 4.76 0.17 3.24
CA THR A 181 5.34 -1.03 2.60
C THR A 181 6.49 -0.71 1.63
N ALA A 182 6.62 0.52 1.17
CA ALA A 182 7.66 0.91 0.22
C ALA A 182 8.46 2.16 0.63
N ASP A 183 8.18 2.76 1.78
CA ASP A 183 8.72 4.05 2.22
C ASP A 183 8.48 5.18 1.19
N PHE A 184 7.31 5.17 0.53
CA PHE A 184 6.92 6.21 -0.42
C PHE A 184 6.53 7.51 0.33
N THR A 185 7.47 8.45 0.38
CA THR A 185 7.41 9.67 1.22
C THR A 185 7.56 10.97 0.41
N ASP A 186 7.28 10.91 -0.90
CA ASP A 186 7.30 12.04 -1.81
C ASP A 186 6.31 13.14 -1.35
N THR A 187 6.82 14.15 -0.63
CA THR A 187 6.02 15.18 0.07
C THR A 187 5.03 15.91 -0.83
N TRP A 188 5.40 16.17 -2.09
CA TRP A 188 4.52 16.86 -3.05
C TRP A 188 3.22 16.11 -3.34
N VAL A 189 3.19 14.77 -3.19
CA VAL A 189 1.98 13.98 -3.40
C VAL A 189 0.97 14.24 -2.28
N TYR A 190 1.46 14.18 -1.04
CA TYR A 190 0.64 14.42 0.16
C TYR A 190 0.18 15.88 0.23
N ASP A 191 1.07 16.83 -0.05
CA ASP A 191 0.72 18.26 -0.05
C ASP A 191 -0.36 18.56 -1.08
N GLN A 192 -0.22 18.11 -2.32
CA GLN A 192 -1.22 18.37 -3.35
C GLN A 192 -2.54 17.65 -3.07
N ALA A 193 -2.52 16.45 -2.48
CA ALA A 193 -3.74 15.75 -2.08
C ALA A 193 -4.48 16.53 -0.98
N ALA A 194 -3.77 17.02 0.04
CA ALA A 194 -4.35 17.85 1.10
C ALA A 194 -4.90 19.17 0.54
N ASP A 195 -4.11 19.85 -0.31
CA ASP A 195 -4.50 21.11 -0.92
C ASP A 195 -5.77 20.93 -1.78
N THR A 196 -5.85 19.87 -2.58
CA THR A 196 -6.97 19.59 -3.49
C THR A 196 -8.23 19.16 -2.76
N TYR A 197 -8.13 18.23 -1.81
CA TYR A 197 -9.32 17.53 -1.30
C TYR A 197 -9.77 17.98 0.09
N ALA A 198 -8.86 18.53 0.90
CA ALA A 198 -9.18 18.99 2.25
C ALA A 198 -9.16 20.52 2.36
N PHE A 199 -8.24 21.20 1.69
CA PHE A 199 -8.04 22.63 1.89
C PHE A 199 -8.72 23.54 0.89
N ASP A 200 -9.10 23.03 -0.28
CA ASP A 200 -10.10 23.64 -1.16
C ASP A 200 -11.48 23.53 -0.50
N PRO A 201 -12.10 24.65 -0.07
CA PRO A 201 -13.38 24.61 0.63
C PRO A 201 -14.52 24.02 -0.20
N GLU A 202 -14.54 24.25 -1.51
CA GLU A 202 -15.62 23.76 -2.38
C GLU A 202 -15.51 22.25 -2.55
N MET A 203 -14.28 21.73 -2.77
CA MET A 203 -14.04 20.30 -2.86
C MET A 203 -14.33 19.61 -1.52
N ALA A 204 -13.83 20.14 -0.41
CA ALA A 204 -14.00 19.56 0.91
C ALA A 204 -15.49 19.48 1.30
N GLN A 205 -16.25 20.57 1.10
CA GLN A 205 -17.69 20.58 1.36
C GLN A 205 -18.40 19.52 0.51
N LYS A 206 -18.12 19.49 -0.80
CA LYS A 206 -18.77 18.56 -1.72
C LYS A 206 -18.51 17.10 -1.38
N LEU A 207 -17.27 16.74 -1.03
CA LEU A 207 -16.92 15.37 -0.64
C LEU A 207 -17.60 14.99 0.66
N ARG A 208 -17.60 15.87 1.65
CA ARG A 208 -18.25 15.66 2.95
C ARG A 208 -19.75 15.47 2.82
N GLU A 209 -20.44 16.35 2.10
CA GLU A 209 -21.89 16.22 1.83
C GLU A 209 -22.23 14.95 1.03
N SER A 210 -21.34 14.52 0.12
CA SER A 210 -21.55 13.32 -0.68
C SER A 210 -21.36 12.03 0.11
N ASN A 211 -20.36 11.99 1.00
CA ASN A 211 -20.04 10.84 1.84
C ASN A 211 -19.17 11.27 3.03
N PRO A 212 -19.76 11.56 4.20
CA PRO A 212 -19.01 12.07 5.34
C PRO A 212 -18.02 11.03 5.90
N GLU A 213 -18.36 9.74 5.88
CA GLU A 213 -17.45 8.65 6.29
C GLU A 213 -16.19 8.58 5.40
N ALA A 214 -16.37 8.70 4.08
CA ALA A 214 -15.24 8.71 3.16
C ALA A 214 -14.37 9.97 3.35
N PHE A 215 -14.99 11.14 3.57
CA PHE A 215 -14.24 12.37 3.83
C PHE A 215 -13.48 12.32 5.17
N ARG A 216 -14.10 11.79 6.23
CA ARG A 216 -13.45 11.54 7.52
C ARG A 216 -12.25 10.60 7.37
N ASN A 217 -12.41 9.50 6.62
CA ASN A 217 -11.28 8.60 6.34
C ASN A 217 -10.17 9.32 5.58
N LEU A 218 -10.49 10.06 4.51
CA LEU A 218 -9.53 10.82 3.72
C LEU A 218 -8.67 11.76 4.58
N VAL A 219 -9.30 12.59 5.42
CA VAL A 219 -8.61 13.51 6.33
C VAL A 219 -7.84 12.73 7.40
N GLY A 220 -8.43 11.66 7.95
CA GLY A 220 -7.79 10.77 8.90
C GLY A 220 -6.51 10.13 8.35
N ARG A 221 -6.50 9.69 7.08
CA ARG A 221 -5.30 9.19 6.40
C ARG A 221 -4.22 10.27 6.25
N MET A 222 -4.59 11.53 6.00
CA MET A 222 -3.61 12.64 5.94
C MET A 222 -2.96 12.90 7.30
N ILE A 223 -3.74 12.87 8.38
CA ILE A 223 -3.22 13.00 9.75
C ILE A 223 -2.33 11.80 10.09
N GLU A 224 -2.75 10.58 9.73
CA GLU A 224 -1.97 9.36 9.91
C GLU A 224 -0.64 9.41 9.15
N ALA A 225 -0.63 9.90 7.90
CA ALA A 225 0.59 10.07 7.12
C ALA A 225 1.63 10.90 7.88
N HIS A 226 1.19 11.96 8.56
CA HIS A 226 2.05 12.76 9.40
C HIS A 226 2.49 12.01 10.67
N GLY A 227 1.56 11.42 11.40
CA GLY A 227 1.85 10.67 12.62
C GLY A 227 2.83 9.50 12.42
N ARG A 228 2.84 8.90 11.22
CA ARG A 228 3.76 7.83 10.83
C ARG A 228 5.06 8.32 10.18
N GLY A 229 5.20 9.64 10.00
CA GLY A 229 6.39 10.25 9.41
C GLY A 229 6.49 10.15 7.88
N PHE A 230 5.43 9.71 7.19
CA PHE A 230 5.39 9.65 5.73
C PHE A 230 5.26 11.04 5.09
N TRP A 231 4.63 11.97 5.82
CA TRP A 231 4.42 13.34 5.38
C TRP A 231 4.77 14.35 6.47
N GLN A 232 5.59 15.34 6.15
CA GLN A 232 5.98 16.42 7.06
C GLN A 232 5.08 17.64 6.85
N ALA A 233 3.81 17.55 7.24
CA ALA A 233 2.88 18.68 7.24
C ALA A 233 3.34 19.78 8.22
N SER A 234 3.05 21.05 7.91
CA SER A 234 3.17 22.13 8.89
C SER A 234 2.10 22.00 9.98
N GLU A 235 2.38 22.54 11.17
CA GLU A 235 1.38 22.52 12.25
C GLU A 235 0.08 23.22 11.86
N GLU A 236 0.14 24.26 11.04
CA GLU A 236 -1.04 24.93 10.48
C GLU A 236 -1.90 23.98 9.62
N LYS A 237 -1.27 23.25 8.69
CA LYS A 237 -1.96 22.24 7.87
C LYS A 237 -2.56 21.15 8.75
N LEU A 238 -1.80 20.69 9.75
CA LEU A 238 -2.20 19.62 10.65
C LEU A 238 -3.39 20.03 11.53
N GLN A 239 -3.39 21.26 12.04
CA GLN A 239 -4.48 21.82 12.81
C GLN A 239 -5.76 21.93 11.96
N LYS A 240 -5.65 22.44 10.73
CA LYS A 240 -6.78 22.51 9.80
C LYS A 240 -7.36 21.13 9.46
N LEU A 241 -6.52 20.10 9.33
CA LEU A 241 -6.98 18.72 9.12
C LEU A 241 -7.73 18.20 10.36
N ARG A 242 -7.25 18.45 11.57
CA ARG A 242 -7.94 18.05 12.81
C ARG A 242 -9.31 18.72 12.90
N GLU A 243 -9.40 20.01 12.61
CA GLU A 243 -10.68 20.74 12.59
C GLU A 243 -11.68 20.16 11.57
N LEU A 244 -11.21 19.79 10.37
CA LEU A 244 -12.04 19.13 9.36
C LEU A 244 -12.49 17.73 9.80
N TYR A 245 -11.62 16.99 10.48
CA TYR A 245 -11.94 15.67 11.03
C TYR A 245 -13.03 15.78 12.09
N ASP A 246 -12.85 16.65 13.09
CA ASP A 246 -13.79 16.85 14.20
C ASP A 246 -15.15 17.34 13.70
N LEU A 247 -15.16 18.32 12.78
CA LEU A 247 -16.38 18.82 12.14
C LEU A 247 -17.17 17.70 11.42
N THR A 248 -16.46 16.77 10.77
CA THR A 248 -17.10 15.67 10.05
C THR A 248 -17.58 14.58 11.02
N ASP A 249 -16.83 14.33 12.09
CA ASP A 249 -17.19 13.41 13.15
C ASP A 249 -18.49 13.82 13.86
N GLU A 250 -18.61 15.11 14.21
CA GLU A 250 -19.83 15.69 14.79
C GLU A 250 -21.06 15.52 13.88
N GLU A 251 -20.88 15.67 12.57
CA GLU A 251 -21.93 15.48 11.57
C GLU A 251 -22.40 14.03 11.50
N ILE A 252 -21.48 13.07 11.60
CA ILE A 252 -21.77 11.63 11.60
C ILE A 252 -22.47 11.21 12.90
N GLU A 253 -21.95 11.64 14.05
CA GLU A 253 -22.47 11.29 15.38
C GLU A 253 -23.76 12.07 15.75
N GLY A 254 -24.11 13.10 14.98
CA GLY A 254 -25.34 13.86 15.14
C GLY A 254 -25.34 14.84 16.32
N VAL A 255 -24.17 15.23 16.82
CA VAL A 255 -24.03 16.19 17.92
C VAL A 255 -24.09 17.60 17.34
N LYS A 256 -25.24 18.27 17.49
CA LYS A 256 -25.31 19.72 17.25
C LYS A 256 -24.78 20.44 18.49
N MET A 257 -23.71 21.23 18.33
CA MET A 257 -23.39 22.25 19.32
C MET A 257 -24.46 23.34 19.27
N ASP A 258 -25.25 23.43 20.34
CA ASP A 258 -26.16 24.56 20.63
C ASP A 258 -25.39 25.83 21.01
#